data_AF-A0A078HN59-F1
#
_entry.id   AF-A0A078HN59-F1
#
_cell.length_a   1.000
_cell.length_b   1.000
_cell.length_c   1.000
_cell.angle_alpha   90.00
_cell.angle_beta   90.00
_cell.angle_gamma   90.00
#
_symmetry.space_group_name_H-M   'P 1'
#
loop_
_entity.id
_entity.type
_entity.pdbx_description
1 polymer ?
#
loop_
_entity_poly.entity_id
_entity_poly.type
_entity_poly.pdbx_seq_one_letter_code
_entity_poly.pdbx_strand_id
1 'polypeptide(L)'
;MMYGKSFAVTFVIPAFGMFDGGVSVRLVAPPFSTHSTAMNQRLLVLRVRRVAQLSAFAYKADVDGPTNSYVAPPGYYMMFVVHRGIPSEAVWVKL
;
A
#
# COMPACT_ATOMS: atom_id res chain seq x y z
N MET A 1 -4.61 10.52 4.19
CA MET A 1 -4.95 10.15 2.80
C MET A 1 -6.36 10.63 2.52
N MET A 2 -6.71 10.99 1.29
CA MET A 2 -8.05 11.47 0.94
C MET A 2 -8.67 10.57 -0.14
N TYR A 3 -9.98 10.35 -0.08
CA TYR A 3 -10.70 9.57 -1.07
C TYR A 3 -10.64 10.20 -2.46
N GLY A 4 -10.51 9.37 -3.49
CA GLY A 4 -10.45 9.78 -4.89
C GLY A 4 -9.23 10.64 -5.25
N LYS A 5 -8.27 10.81 -4.34
CA LYS A 5 -7.03 11.53 -4.58
C LYS A 5 -5.88 10.57 -4.73
N SER A 6 -5.03 10.82 -5.72
CA SER A 6 -3.78 10.09 -5.87
C SER A 6 -2.70 10.65 -4.93
N PHE A 7 -1.72 9.82 -4.64
CA PHE A 7 -0.58 10.14 -3.78
C PHE A 7 0.66 9.41 -4.31
N ALA A 8 1.83 9.75 -3.76
CA ALA A 8 3.07 9.10 -4.14
C ALA A 8 3.66 8.33 -2.95
N VAL A 9 4.29 7.19 -3.26
CA VAL A 9 5.03 6.37 -2.30
C VAL A 9 6.45 6.23 -2.79
N THR A 10 7.41 6.63 -1.96
CA THR A 10 8.83 6.39 -2.21
C THR A 10 9.27 5.17 -1.43
N PHE A 11 10.02 4.28 -2.07
CA PHE A 11 10.50 3.05 -1.47
C PHE A 11 11.88 2.67 -2.03
N VAL A 12 12.58 1.79 -1.32
CA VAL A 12 13.89 1.28 -1.72
C VAL A 12 13.76 -0.22 -2.00
N ILE A 13 14.33 -0.66 -3.12
CA ILE A 13 14.56 -2.08 -3.38
C ILE A 13 16.07 -2.32 -3.24
N PRO A 14 16.51 -3.15 -2.26
CA PRO A 14 17.93 -3.42 -2.03
C PRO A 14 18.63 -3.99 -3.27
N ALA A 15 19.95 -3.88 -3.33
CA ALA A 15 20.75 -4.24 -4.53
C ALA A 15 20.52 -5.66 -5.08
N PHE A 16 20.18 -6.63 -4.23
CA PHE A 16 19.87 -8.00 -4.65
C PHE A 16 18.41 -8.19 -5.09
N GLY A 17 17.54 -7.23 -4.81
CA GLY A 17 16.16 -7.16 -5.30
C GLY A 17 16.11 -6.48 -6.66
N MET A 18 16.47 -7.21 -7.72
CA MET A 18 16.32 -6.68 -9.08
C MET A 18 14.86 -6.29 -9.33
N PHE A 19 14.62 -5.02 -9.69
CA PHE A 19 13.29 -4.55 -10.06
C PHE A 19 12.82 -5.25 -11.33
N ASP A 20 11.63 -5.87 -11.27
CA ASP A 20 11.04 -6.68 -12.33
C ASP A 20 10.00 -5.91 -13.16
N GLY A 21 9.94 -4.59 -12.98
CA GLY A 21 8.98 -3.72 -13.67
C GLY A 21 7.71 -3.45 -12.88
N GLY A 22 7.51 -4.04 -11.69
CA GLY A 22 6.26 -3.88 -10.94
C GLY A 22 6.38 -3.87 -9.41
N VAL A 23 5.48 -3.11 -8.80
CA VAL A 23 5.11 -3.24 -7.38
C VAL A 23 3.60 -3.13 -7.24
N SER A 24 3.06 -3.66 -6.13
CA SER A 24 1.69 -3.35 -5.71
C SER A 24 1.71 -2.57 -4.41
N VAL A 25 0.78 -1.64 -4.24
CA VAL A 25 0.58 -0.92 -2.98
C VAL A 25 -0.71 -1.43 -2.35
N ARG A 26 -0.64 -1.83 -1.09
CA ARG A 26 -1.76 -2.45 -0.38
C ARG A 26 -2.06 -1.69 0.91
N LEU A 27 -3.34 -1.54 1.21
CA LEU A 27 -3.80 -1.07 2.52
C LEU A 27 -4.44 -2.23 3.27
N VAL A 28 -4.10 -2.39 4.54
CA VAL A 28 -4.69 -3.40 5.43
C VAL A 28 -5.32 -2.68 6.62
N ALA A 29 -6.63 -2.85 6.80
CA ALA A 29 -7.30 -2.44 8.02
C ALA A 29 -6.97 -3.46 9.13
N PRO A 30 -6.41 -3.02 10.28
CA PRO A 30 -6.13 -3.93 11.37
C PRO A 30 -7.43 -4.52 11.92
N PRO A 31 -7.49 -5.84 12.15
CA PRO A 31 -8.65 -6.46 12.76
C PRO A 31 -8.74 -6.17 14.25
N PHE A 32 -9.96 -6.21 14.78
CA PHE A 32 -10.19 -6.61 16.18
C PHE A 32 -10.75 -8.04 16.17
N SER A 33 -10.02 -8.97 16.76
CA SER A 33 -10.34 -10.39 16.68
C SER A 33 -10.68 -10.98 18.04
N THR A 34 -11.84 -11.63 18.14
CA THR A 34 -12.27 -12.37 19.32
C THR A 34 -13.19 -13.52 18.91
N HIS A 35 -13.21 -14.63 19.67
CA HIS A 35 -14.08 -15.78 19.40
C HIS A 35 -14.04 -16.26 17.93
N SER A 36 -12.83 -16.40 17.37
CA SER A 36 -12.60 -16.77 15.96
C SER A 36 -13.23 -15.84 14.91
N THR A 37 -13.62 -14.63 15.32
CA THR A 37 -14.24 -13.62 14.48
C THR A 37 -13.34 -12.40 14.39
N ALA A 38 -12.87 -12.08 13.18
CA ALA A 38 -12.07 -10.89 12.90
C ALA A 38 -12.95 -9.79 12.32
N MET A 39 -13.29 -8.79 13.13
CA MET A 39 -14.10 -7.65 12.68
C MET A 39 -13.24 -6.64 11.95
N ASN A 40 -13.81 -6.04 10.90
CA ASN A 40 -13.25 -4.92 10.14
C ASN A 40 -11.98 -5.19 9.33
N GLN A 41 -11.43 -6.41 9.33
CA GLN A 41 -10.28 -6.74 8.48
C GLN A 41 -10.63 -6.56 7.00
N ARG A 42 -9.82 -5.77 6.31
CA ARG A 42 -9.90 -5.58 4.86
C ARG A 42 -8.51 -5.44 4.29
N LEU A 43 -8.29 -6.05 3.13
CA LEU A 43 -7.16 -5.76 2.27
C LEU A 43 -7.65 -5.01 1.03
N LEU A 44 -7.03 -3.87 0.72
CA LEU A 44 -7.21 -3.15 -0.53
C LEU A 44 -5.95 -3.24 -1.36
N VAL A 45 -6.10 -3.52 -2.65
CA VAL A 45 -5.05 -3.35 -3.64
C VAL A 45 -5.30 -2.03 -4.35
N LEU A 46 -4.36 -1.09 -4.22
CA LEU A 46 -4.46 0.21 -4.87
C LEU A 46 -3.85 0.17 -6.27
N ARG A 47 -4.43 0.94 -7.19
CA ARG A 47 -3.91 1.07 -8.55
C ARG A 47 -2.62 1.87 -8.53
N VAL A 48 -1.54 1.23 -8.97
CA VAL A 48 -0.27 1.91 -9.27
C VAL A 48 -0.31 2.39 -10.71
N ARG A 49 -0.19 3.70 -10.93
CA ARG A 49 -0.26 4.32 -12.27
C ARG A 49 1.07 4.29 -12.99
N ARG A 50 2.16 4.57 -12.28
CA ARG A 50 3.53 4.35 -12.76
C ARG A 50 4.47 4.13 -11.59
N VAL A 51 5.61 3.56 -11.91
CA VAL A 51 6.79 3.49 -11.04
C VAL A 51 7.93 4.19 -11.77
N ALA A 52 8.55 5.19 -11.14
CA ALA A 52 9.71 5.89 -11.64
C ALA A 52 10.92 5.54 -10.78
N GLN A 53 12.04 5.21 -11.41
CA GLN A 53 13.31 5.05 -10.72
C GLN A 53 13.89 6.44 -10.40
N LEU A 54 14.19 6.69 -9.13
CA LEU A 54 14.78 7.94 -8.65
C LEU A 54 16.30 7.85 -8.51
N SER A 55 16.82 6.67 -8.17
CA SER A 55 18.25 6.38 -8.08
C SER A 55 18.50 4.88 -8.29
N ALA A 56 19.74 4.41 -8.11
CA ALA A 56 20.09 2.99 -8.25
C ALA A 56 19.14 2.04 -7.50
N PHE A 57 18.67 2.43 -6.31
CA PHE A 57 17.84 1.59 -5.45
C PHE A 57 16.51 2.24 -5.02
N ALA A 58 16.33 3.54 -5.25
CA ALA A 58 15.13 4.27 -4.84
C ALA A 58 14.13 4.41 -5.99
N TYR A 59 12.85 4.21 -5.67
CA TYR A 59 11.74 4.24 -6.62
C TYR A 59 10.60 5.07 -6.05
N LYS A 60 9.77 5.61 -6.94
CA LYS A 60 8.54 6.33 -6.62
C LYS A 60 7.38 5.74 -7.39
N ALA A 61 6.36 5.28 -6.66
CA ALA A 61 5.09 4.86 -7.23
C ALA A 61 4.06 5.99 -7.13
N ASP A 62 3.42 6.34 -8.23
CA ASP A 62 2.22 7.20 -8.22
C ASP A 62 0.98 6.28 -8.11
N VAL A 63 0.20 6.44 -7.04
CA VAL A 63 -0.85 5.50 -6.62
C VAL A 63 -2.18 6.23 -6.50
N ASP A 64 -3.25 5.61 -6.97
CA ASP A 64 -4.60 6.13 -6.74
C ASP A 64 -5.09 5.73 -5.34
N GLY A 65 -5.56 6.72 -4.57
CA GLY A 65 -6.18 6.47 -3.27
C GLY A 65 -7.50 5.73 -3.39
N PRO A 66 -8.04 5.21 -2.27
CA PRO A 66 -9.34 4.55 -2.25
C PRO A 66 -10.44 5.45 -2.82
N THR A 67 -11.37 4.84 -3.55
CA THR A 67 -12.41 5.58 -4.29
C THR A 67 -13.41 6.25 -3.37
N ASN A 68 -13.82 5.60 -2.28
CA ASN A 68 -14.79 6.11 -1.31
C ASN A 68 -14.73 5.37 0.03
N SER A 69 -15.49 5.88 1.00
CA SER A 69 -15.60 5.34 2.36
C SER A 69 -16.36 4.02 2.47
N TYR A 70 -17.10 3.58 1.45
CA TYR A 70 -17.73 2.26 1.47
C TYR A 70 -16.71 1.16 1.19
N VAL A 71 -15.81 1.39 0.23
CA VAL A 71 -14.71 0.47 -0.09
C VAL A 71 -13.65 0.50 1.02
N ALA A 72 -13.33 1.69 1.54
CA ALA A 72 -12.39 1.86 2.64
C ALA A 72 -12.94 2.83 3.71
N PRO A 73 -13.75 2.39 4.68
CA PRO A 73 -14.19 3.19 5.81
C PRO A 73 -13.07 3.97 6.50
N PRO A 74 -13.38 5.17 7.03
CA PRO A 74 -12.41 6.00 7.72
C PRO A 74 -11.74 5.26 8.88
N GLY A 75 -10.44 5.51 9.06
CA GLY A 75 -9.66 4.82 10.09
C GLY A 75 -8.18 4.75 9.77
N TYR A 76 -7.46 4.03 10.62
CA TYR A 76 -6.04 3.75 10.42
C TYR A 76 -5.86 2.47 9.62
N TYR A 77 -4.94 2.52 8.67
CA TYR A 77 -4.55 1.41 7.81
C TYR A 77 -3.04 1.25 7.85
N MET A 78 -2.59 0.01 7.74
CA MET A 78 -1.21 -0.30 7.42
C MET A 78 -1.04 -0.28 5.90
N MET A 79 -0.11 0.53 5.40
CA MET A 79 0.24 0.56 3.99
C MET A 79 1.53 -0.21 3.73
N PHE A 80 1.50 -1.07 2.72
CA PHE A 80 2.61 -1.89 2.28
C PHE A 80 2.93 -1.61 0.81
N VAL A 81 4.22 -1.58 0.47
CA VAL A 81 4.68 -1.81 -0.90
C VAL A 81 5.06 -3.28 -0.99
N VAL A 82 4.56 -3.99 -2.00
CA VAL A 82 4.86 -5.41 -2.22
C VAL A 82 5.58 -5.56 -3.55
N HIS A 83 6.79 -6.09 -3.50
CA HIS A 83 7.63 -6.40 -4.66
C HIS A 83 7.94 -7.90 -4.67
N ARG A 84 7.65 -8.60 -5.76
CA ARG A 84 7.86 -10.06 -5.90
C ARG A 84 7.26 -10.89 -4.74
N GLY A 85 6.11 -10.46 -4.23
CA GLY A 85 5.42 -11.12 -3.11
C GLY A 85 5.98 -10.78 -1.72
N ILE A 86 7.10 -10.04 -1.64
CA ILE A 86 7.72 -9.63 -0.39
C ILE A 86 7.15 -8.25 0.00
N PRO A 87 6.45 -8.13 1.15
CA PRO A 87 5.97 -6.85 1.65
C PRO A 87 7.10 -6.06 2.31
N SER A 88 7.02 -4.73 2.21
CA SER A 88 7.81 -3.81 3.04
C SER A 88 7.39 -3.90 4.51
N GLU A 89 8.11 -3.21 5.39
CA GLU A 89 7.52 -2.82 6.66
C GLU A 89 6.30 -1.90 6.42
N ALA A 90 5.32 -1.99 7.31
CA ALA A 90 4.11 -1.19 7.22
C ALA A 90 4.39 0.25 7.61
N VAL A 91 3.75 1.19 6.91
CA VAL A 91 3.57 2.56 7.40
C VAL A 91 2.11 2.80 7.72
N TRP A 92 1.84 3.42 8.87
CA TRP A 92 0.49 3.78 9.26
C TRP A 92 0.00 4.99 8.48
N VAL A 93 -1.19 4.86 7.88
CA VAL A 93 -1.88 5.95 7.19
C VAL A 93 -3.29 6.09 7.73
N LYS A 94 -3.78 7.32 7.79
CA LYS A 94 -5.17 7.63 8.13
C LYS A 94 -5.95 7.95 6.87
N LEU A 95 -7.09 7.30 6.68
CA LEU A 95 -8.11 7.63 5.67
C LEU A 95 -9.19 8.54 6.25
#